data_AF-A0A536VBT0-F1
#
_entry.id   AF-A0A536VBT0-F1
#
_cell.length_a   1.000
_cell.length_b   1.000
_cell.length_c   1.000
_cell.angle_alpha   90.00
_cell.angle_beta   90.00
_cell.angle_gamma   90.00
#
_symmetry.space_group_name_H-M   'P 1'
#
loop_
_entity.id
_entity.type
_entity.pdbx_description
1 polymer ?
#
loop_
_entity_poly.entity_id
_entity_poly.type
_entity_poly.pdbx_seq_one_letter_code
_entity_poly.pdbx_strand_id
1 'polypeptide(L)'
;MTPYRIAWTLAALMCLAAVGGIAGRPTLRAADRGRSISLESVIPKSFGEWSEAADQGAQVVNPQTKEILDKLYSQILTRTYVNKSGYRIMLSMAYGDDQRGELQTHKPEVCYPAQGFTLHTNELGQLPTRFGNIEVRRLSTSLGAR
;
A
#
# COMPACT_ATOMS: atom_id res chain seq x y z
N MET A 1 25.83 51.86 2.43
CA MET A 1 24.85 51.07 3.21
C MET A 1 25.63 50.05 4.02
N THR A 2 25.49 50.02 5.34
CA THR A 2 26.35 49.22 6.22
C THR A 2 26.05 47.71 6.05
N PRO A 3 27.08 46.85 5.91
CA PRO A 3 26.93 45.42 5.61
C PRO A 3 26.06 44.67 6.62
N TYR A 4 26.00 45.18 7.86
CA TYR A 4 25.14 44.65 8.92
C TYR A 4 23.65 44.77 8.61
N ARG A 5 23.20 45.81 7.90
CA ARG A 5 21.77 45.98 7.55
C ARG A 5 21.31 44.88 6.59
N ILE A 6 22.17 44.56 5.61
CA ILE A 6 21.92 43.49 4.63
C ILE A 6 21.88 42.13 5.33
N ALA A 7 22.83 41.87 6.23
CA ALA A 7 22.87 40.63 7.02
C ALA A 7 21.61 40.43 7.88
N TRP A 8 21.15 41.47 8.57
CA TRP A 8 19.92 41.41 9.37
C TRP A 8 18.66 41.21 8.52
N THR A 9 18.56 41.87 7.36
CA THR A 9 17.43 41.66 6.43
C THR A 9 17.40 40.24 5.89
N LEU A 10 18.56 39.67 5.56
CA LEU A 10 18.65 38.28 5.08
C LEU A 10 18.29 37.29 6.19
N ALA A 11 18.80 37.49 7.40
CA ALA A 11 18.46 36.64 8.55
C ALA A 11 16.95 36.66 8.83
N ALA A 12 16.32 37.84 8.81
CA ALA A 12 14.88 37.98 8.99
C ALA A 12 14.08 37.27 7.89
N LEU A 13 14.48 37.40 6.62
CA LEU A 13 13.85 36.70 5.50
C LEU A 13 13.98 35.17 5.63
N MET A 14 15.15 34.67 6.03
CA MET A 14 15.36 33.23 6.25
C MET A 14 14.50 32.68 7.39
N CYS A 15 14.40 33.41 8.51
CA CYS A 15 13.52 33.04 9.61
C CYS A 15 12.04 33.04 9.18
N LEU A 16 11.61 34.05 8.42
CA LEU A 16 10.23 34.13 7.92
C LEU A 16 9.92 32.97 6.97
N ALA A 17 10.84 32.63 6.07
CA ALA A 17 10.71 31.49 5.17
C ALA A 17 10.67 30.16 5.93
N ALA A 18 11.49 29.99 6.96
CA ALA A 18 11.50 28.79 7.80
C ALA A 18 10.18 28.62 8.58
N VAL A 19 9.67 29.70 9.19
CA VAL A 19 8.38 29.70 9.89
C VAL A 19 7.24 29.44 8.92
N GLY A 20 7.25 30.09 7.74
CA GLY A 20 6.27 29.86 6.68
C GLY A 20 6.29 28.41 6.19
N GLY A 21 7.47 27.81 6.07
CA GLY A 21 7.63 26.40 5.74
C GLY A 21 7.07 25.46 6.80
N ILE A 22 7.27 25.76 8.09
CA ILE A 22 6.72 24.95 9.20
C ILE A 22 5.20 25.08 9.28
N ALA A 23 4.67 26.31 9.20
CA ALA A 23 3.22 26.57 9.25
C ALA A 23 2.48 26.04 8.01
N GLY A 24 3.14 26.05 6.85
CA GLY A 24 2.60 25.54 5.58
C GLY A 24 2.75 24.02 5.39
N ARG A 25 3.41 23.30 6.30
CA ARG A 25 3.51 21.83 6.22
C ARG A 25 2.11 21.23 6.40
N PRO A 26 1.59 20.45 5.44
CA PRO A 26 0.33 19.74 5.61
C PRO A 26 0.47 18.72 6.74
N THR A 27 -0.18 18.98 7.87
CA THR A 27 -0.20 18.11 9.06
C THR A 27 -1.36 17.13 9.07
N LEU A 28 -2.43 17.44 8.32
CA LEU A 28 -3.62 16.60 8.22
C LEU A 28 -3.34 15.39 7.33
N ARG A 29 -3.56 14.19 7.87
CA ARG A 29 -3.51 12.95 7.10
C ARG A 29 -4.69 12.92 6.13
N ALA A 30 -4.55 12.19 5.02
CA ALA A 30 -5.65 12.06 4.06
C ALA A 30 -6.91 11.44 4.72
N ALA A 31 -6.72 10.59 5.73
CA ALA A 31 -7.80 10.03 6.56
C ALA A 31 -8.61 11.07 7.34
N ASP A 32 -7.99 12.19 7.76
CA ASP A 32 -8.66 13.22 8.57
C ASP A 32 -9.66 14.07 7.76
N ARG A 33 -9.63 13.98 6.42
CA ARG A 33 -10.49 14.78 5.52
C ARG A 33 -11.83 14.13 5.13
N GLY A 34 -12.25 13.04 5.78
CA GLY A 34 -13.67 12.67 5.79
C GLY A 34 -14.12 11.58 4.82
N ARG A 35 -13.25 10.62 4.48
CA ARG A 35 -13.74 9.30 4.04
C ARG A 35 -12.75 8.23 4.51
N SER A 36 -12.95 7.71 5.71
CA SER A 36 -12.27 6.48 6.14
C SER A 36 -12.73 5.35 5.21
N ILE A 37 -11.96 5.05 4.17
CA ILE A 37 -12.21 3.91 3.28
C ILE A 37 -11.97 2.66 4.12
N SER A 38 -13.01 1.92 4.51
CA SER A 38 -12.81 0.62 5.14
C SER A 38 -12.68 -0.45 4.06
N LEU A 39 -11.49 -1.04 3.89
CA LEU A 39 -11.23 -2.09 2.89
C LEU A 39 -12.21 -3.26 3.06
N GLU A 40 -12.49 -3.64 4.31
CA GLU A 40 -13.44 -4.71 4.64
C GLU A 40 -14.86 -4.43 4.09
N SER A 41 -15.28 -3.17 4.11
CA SER A 41 -16.61 -2.76 3.62
C SER A 41 -16.69 -2.56 2.11
N VAL A 42 -15.59 -2.10 1.49
CA VAL A 42 -15.58 -1.72 0.06
C VAL A 42 -15.30 -2.90 -0.84
N ILE A 43 -14.45 -3.84 -0.39
CA ILE A 43 -14.18 -5.04 -1.16
C ILE A 43 -15.35 -6.02 -0.94
N PRO A 44 -16.00 -6.53 -2.01
CA PRO A 44 -17.14 -7.41 -1.87
C PRO A 44 -16.72 -8.80 -1.38
N LYS A 45 -17.59 -9.48 -0.62
CA LYS A 45 -17.38 -10.88 -0.22
C LYS A 45 -17.66 -11.87 -1.34
N SER A 46 -18.34 -11.44 -2.39
CA SER A 46 -18.66 -12.25 -3.56
C SER A 46 -18.80 -11.38 -4.81
N PHE A 47 -18.38 -11.90 -5.97
CA PHE A 47 -18.53 -11.24 -7.26
C PHE A 47 -18.56 -12.28 -8.38
N GLY A 48 -19.50 -12.15 -9.32
CA GLY A 48 -19.70 -13.17 -10.36
C GLY A 48 -19.89 -14.57 -9.75
N GLU A 49 -19.08 -15.53 -10.19
CA GLU A 49 -19.09 -16.92 -9.69
C GLU A 49 -18.19 -17.14 -8.45
N TRP A 50 -17.58 -16.08 -7.92
CA TRP A 50 -16.62 -16.14 -6.82
C TRP A 50 -17.26 -15.77 -5.49
N SER A 51 -16.90 -16.50 -4.45
CA SER A 51 -17.28 -16.21 -3.06
C SER A 51 -16.08 -16.34 -2.14
N GLU A 52 -16.02 -15.53 -1.09
CA GLU A 52 -15.03 -15.64 -0.03
C GLU A 52 -15.06 -17.05 0.55
N ALA A 53 -13.90 -17.71 0.58
CA ALA A 53 -13.75 -19.03 1.15
C ALA A 53 -13.97 -18.94 2.66
N ALA A 54 -14.91 -19.73 3.18
CA ALA A 54 -15.16 -19.83 4.61
C ALA A 54 -13.88 -20.29 5.34
N ASP A 55 -13.41 -19.42 6.24
CA ASP A 55 -12.38 -19.63 7.26
C ASP A 55 -11.13 -20.42 6.81
N GLN A 56 -10.12 -19.69 6.33
CA GLN A 56 -8.75 -20.19 6.30
C GLN A 56 -8.03 -19.53 7.46
N GLY A 57 -8.16 -20.19 8.63
CA GLY A 57 -7.73 -19.76 9.95
C GLY A 57 -6.82 -18.54 9.99
N ALA A 58 -7.28 -17.49 10.68
CA ALA A 58 -6.51 -16.29 10.95
C ALA A 58 -5.05 -16.67 11.23
N GLN A 59 -4.18 -16.43 10.24
CA GLN A 59 -2.76 -16.72 10.39
C GLN A 59 -2.33 -15.86 11.56
N VAL A 60 -1.99 -16.48 12.70
CA VAL A 60 -1.65 -15.77 13.93
C VAL A 60 -0.37 -15.00 13.62
N VAL A 61 -0.55 -13.74 13.20
CA VAL A 61 0.57 -12.84 12.94
C VAL A 61 1.21 -12.59 14.29
N ASN A 62 2.52 -12.83 14.38
CA ASN A 62 3.28 -12.53 15.58
C ASN A 62 2.97 -11.08 16.03
N PRO A 63 2.64 -10.84 17.31
CA PRO A 63 2.25 -9.52 17.81
C PRO A 63 3.25 -8.41 17.47
N GLN A 64 4.55 -8.70 17.44
CA GLN A 64 5.61 -7.76 17.09
C GLN A 64 5.57 -7.41 15.60
N THR A 65 5.30 -8.39 14.74
CA THR A 65 5.09 -8.17 13.30
C THR A 65 3.84 -7.35 13.06
N LYS A 66 2.77 -7.61 13.81
CA LYS A 66 1.52 -6.84 13.73
C LYS A 66 1.73 -5.37 14.10
N GLU A 67 2.48 -5.08 15.16
CA GLU A 67 2.75 -3.70 15.58
C GLU A 67 3.57 -2.91 14.54
N ILE A 68 4.50 -3.56 13.84
CA ILE A 68 5.23 -2.97 12.71
C ILE A 68 4.28 -2.71 11.53
N LEU A 69 3.42 -3.68 11.21
CA LEU A 69 2.44 -3.55 10.12
C LEU A 69 1.44 -2.42 10.40
N ASP A 70 0.94 -2.30 11.63
CA ASP A 70 -0.01 -1.26 12.06
C ASP A 70 0.62 0.15 12.02
N LYS A 71 1.96 0.26 12.12
CA LYS A 71 2.70 1.53 11.95
C LYS A 71 2.88 1.92 10.48
N LEU A 72 2.94 0.95 9.56
CA LEU A 72 3.21 1.16 8.14
C LEU A 72 1.94 1.27 7.30
N TYR A 73 0.88 0.55 7.70
CA TYR A 73 -0.37 0.47 6.98
C TYR A 73 -1.54 0.77 7.92
N SER A 74 -2.42 1.66 7.48
CA SER A 74 -3.65 1.94 8.22
C SER A 74 -4.63 0.76 8.17
N GLN A 75 -4.63 0.00 7.06
CA GLN A 75 -5.48 -1.18 6.87
C GLN A 75 -4.79 -2.23 5.99
N ILE A 76 -4.98 -3.50 6.34
CA ILE A 76 -4.56 -4.65 5.53
C ILE A 76 -5.78 -5.55 5.35
N LEU A 77 -6.01 -6.01 4.12
CA LEU A 77 -7.05 -6.98 3.79
C LEU A 77 -6.43 -8.16 3.07
N THR A 78 -6.65 -9.36 3.61
CA THR A 78 -6.33 -10.62 2.95
C THR A 78 -7.61 -11.43 2.79
N ARG A 79 -7.96 -11.79 1.56
CA ARG A 79 -9.12 -12.64 1.25
C ARG A 79 -8.76 -13.72 0.25
N THR A 80 -9.36 -14.89 0.42
CA THR A 80 -9.29 -15.96 -0.58
C THR A 80 -10.67 -16.17 -1.17
N TYR A 81 -10.80 -16.05 -2.48
CA TYR A 81 -12.03 -16.34 -3.21
C TYR A 81 -11.96 -17.74 -3.81
N VAL A 82 -13.08 -18.44 -3.83
CA VAL A 82 -13.26 -19.75 -4.46
C VAL A 82 -14.44 -19.71 -5.42
N ASN A 83 -14.29 -20.37 -6.58
CA ASN A 83 -15.37 -20.56 -7.54
C ASN A 83 -15.96 -21.97 -7.44
N LYS A 84 -17.02 -22.24 -8.20
CA LYS A 84 -17.71 -23.55 -8.23
C LYS A 84 -16.81 -24.72 -8.65
N SER A 85 -15.73 -24.46 -9.40
CA SER A 85 -14.76 -25.48 -9.83
C SER A 85 -13.67 -25.75 -8.79
N GLY A 86 -13.70 -25.07 -7.64
CA GLY A 86 -12.68 -25.18 -6.59
C GLY A 86 -11.39 -24.39 -6.88
N TYR A 87 -11.33 -23.62 -7.96
CA TYR A 87 -10.21 -22.73 -8.25
C TYR A 87 -10.20 -21.57 -7.26
N ARG A 88 -9.00 -21.12 -6.85
CA ARG A 88 -8.81 -20.17 -5.75
C ARG A 88 -7.99 -18.97 -6.18
N ILE A 89 -8.39 -17.78 -5.72
CA ILE A 89 -7.66 -16.52 -5.91
C ILE A 89 -7.45 -15.88 -4.55
N MET A 90 -6.21 -15.55 -4.22
CA MET A 90 -5.88 -14.76 -3.03
C MET A 90 -5.74 -13.29 -3.41
N LEU A 91 -6.44 -12.43 -2.69
CA LEU A 91 -6.31 -10.98 -2.72
C LEU A 91 -5.58 -10.52 -1.47
N SER A 92 -4.47 -9.81 -1.65
CA SER A 92 -3.77 -9.09 -0.58
C SER A 92 -3.73 -7.61 -0.94
N MET A 93 -4.21 -6.76 -0.03
CA MET A 93 -4.31 -5.32 -0.23
C MET A 93 -3.89 -4.60 1.05
N ALA A 94 -3.10 -3.54 0.88
CA ALA A 94 -2.71 -2.67 1.98
C ALA A 94 -3.06 -1.22 1.63
N TYR A 95 -3.49 -0.45 2.63
CA TYR A 95 -3.88 0.94 2.49
C TYR A 95 -3.17 1.79 3.55
N GLY A 96 -2.43 2.81 3.12
CA GLY A 96 -1.79 3.81 3.97
C GLY A 96 -2.57 5.13 3.96
N ASP A 97 -2.86 5.67 5.15
CA ASP A 97 -3.51 6.97 5.33
C ASP A 97 -2.52 8.15 5.25
N ASP A 98 -1.22 7.88 5.41
CA ASP A 98 -0.12 8.82 5.21
C ASP A 98 0.56 8.59 3.85
N GLN A 99 0.18 9.41 2.86
CA GLN A 99 0.72 9.39 1.50
C GLN A 99 2.10 10.09 1.38
N ARG A 100 2.73 10.44 2.51
CA ARG A 100 4.08 11.03 2.55
C ARG A 100 5.18 9.99 2.75
N GLY A 101 4.81 8.75 3.11
CA GLY A 101 5.73 7.63 3.27
C GLY A 101 5.85 6.77 2.02
N GLU A 102 7.01 6.15 1.81
CA GLU A 102 7.17 5.09 0.81
C GLU A 102 6.44 3.82 1.29
N LEU A 103 5.29 3.52 0.69
CA LEU A 103 4.70 2.19 0.80
C LEU A 103 5.61 1.21 0.06
N GLN A 104 6.50 0.55 0.79
CA GLN A 104 7.40 -0.47 0.24
C GLN A 104 6.66 -1.80 0.12
N THR A 105 6.10 -2.07 -1.07
CA THR A 105 5.45 -3.34 -1.36
C THR A 105 6.50 -4.44 -1.53
N HIS A 106 6.37 -5.54 -0.78
CA HIS A 106 7.16 -6.76 -1.01
C HIS A 106 6.93 -7.26 -2.43
N LYS A 107 8.01 -7.35 -3.21
CA LYS A 107 7.97 -7.71 -4.63
C LYS A 107 7.87 -9.23 -4.80
N PRO A 108 6.75 -9.77 -5.32
CA PRO A 108 6.59 -11.21 -5.51
C PRO A 108 7.67 -11.81 -6.41
N GLU A 109 8.17 -11.06 -7.39
CA GLU A 109 9.27 -11.49 -8.27
C GLU A 109 10.58 -11.79 -7.52
N VAL A 110 10.76 -11.24 -6.30
CA VAL A 110 11.93 -11.50 -5.46
C VAL A 110 11.62 -12.56 -4.42
N CYS A 111 10.49 -12.44 -3.72
CA CYS A 111 10.17 -13.30 -2.60
C CYS A 111 9.70 -14.70 -3.01
N TYR A 112 9.13 -14.89 -4.19
CA TYR A 112 8.61 -16.21 -4.63
C TYR A 112 9.75 -17.13 -5.07
N PRO A 113 10.75 -16.69 -5.87
CA PRO A 113 11.92 -17.51 -6.14
C PRO A 113 12.69 -17.92 -4.89
N ALA A 114 12.83 -17.00 -3.92
CA ALA A 114 13.45 -17.30 -2.63
C ALA A 114 12.71 -18.38 -1.82
N GLN A 115 11.40 -18.55 -2.07
CA GLN A 115 10.56 -19.60 -1.45
C GLN A 115 10.47 -20.88 -2.30
N GLY A 116 11.25 -20.98 -3.38
CA GLY A 116 11.33 -22.18 -4.23
C GLY A 116 10.37 -22.20 -5.43
N PHE A 117 9.67 -21.09 -5.71
CA PHE A 117 8.86 -20.99 -6.93
C PHE A 117 9.74 -20.74 -8.15
N THR A 118 9.47 -21.44 -9.25
CA THR A 118 10.02 -21.12 -10.56
C THR A 118 9.21 -19.98 -11.18
N LEU A 119 9.87 -18.88 -11.55
CA LEU A 119 9.28 -17.76 -12.25
C LEU A 119 9.30 -18.01 -13.78
N HIS A 120 8.13 -18.04 -14.40
CA HIS A 120 7.96 -18.26 -15.84
C HIS A 120 7.86 -16.95 -16.61
N THR A 121 7.04 -16.02 -16.12
CA THR A 121 6.82 -14.70 -16.74
C THR A 121 6.77 -13.59 -15.70
N ASN A 122 7.19 -12.39 -16.10
CA ASN A 122 7.15 -11.17 -15.30
C ASN A 122 6.98 -9.98 -16.25
N GLU A 123 5.75 -9.53 -16.40
CA GLU A 123 5.37 -8.56 -17.41
C GLU A 123 4.75 -7.33 -16.77
N LEU A 124 5.15 -6.15 -17.23
CA LEU A 124 4.42 -4.92 -16.96
C LEU A 124 3.15 -4.89 -17.83
N GLY A 125 2.08 -4.32 -17.29
CA GLY A 125 0.84 -4.14 -18.02
C GLY A 125 -0.01 -3.05 -17.41
N GLN A 126 -1.14 -2.78 -18.06
CA GLN A 126 -2.13 -1.83 -17.54
C GLN A 126 -3.46 -2.55 -17.33
N LEU A 127 -4.08 -2.26 -16.18
CA LEU A 127 -5.45 -2.64 -15.89
C LEU A 127 -6.35 -1.43 -16.17
N PRO A 128 -7.08 -1.41 -17.29
CA PRO A 128 -8.02 -0.33 -17.57
C PRO A 128 -9.20 -0.41 -16.60
N THR A 129 -9.54 0.72 -16.00
CA THR A 129 -10.72 0.86 -15.15
C THR A 129 -11.56 2.03 -15.61
N ARG A 130 -12.80 2.12 -15.12
CA ARG A 130 -13.66 3.29 -15.37
C ARG A 130 -13.09 4.61 -14.82
N PHE A 131 -12.07 4.55 -13.97
CA PHE A 131 -11.43 5.70 -13.33
C PHE A 131 -10.04 6.01 -13.90
N GLY A 132 -9.61 5.28 -14.94
CA GLY A 132 -8.26 5.38 -15.52
C GLY A 132 -7.50 4.06 -15.49
N ASN A 133 -6.29 4.08 -16.01
CA ASN A 133 -5.44 2.90 -16.06
C ASN A 133 -4.62 2.76 -14.78
N ILE A 134 -4.56 1.54 -14.26
CA ILE A 134 -3.70 1.17 -13.13
C ILE A 134 -2.52 0.40 -13.70
N GLU A 135 -1.30 0.84 -13.40
CA GLU A 135 -0.09 0.10 -13.72
C GLU A 135 -0.05 -1.19 -12.89
N VAL A 136 0.17 -2.32 -13.56
CA VAL A 136 0.20 -3.64 -12.93
C VAL A 136 1.42 -4.43 -13.39
N ARG A 137 1.76 -5.42 -12.59
CA ARG A 137 2.78 -6.42 -12.93
C ARG A 137 2.17 -7.80 -12.81
N ARG A 138 2.24 -8.59 -13.88
CA ARG A 138 1.72 -9.95 -13.93
C ARG A 138 2.88 -10.93 -13.88
N LEU A 139 2.77 -11.91 -12.98
CA LEU A 139 3.74 -12.99 -12.86
C LEU A 139 3.03 -14.34 -13.04
N SER A 140 3.72 -15.28 -13.68
CA SER A 140 3.36 -16.69 -13.65
C SER A 140 4.47 -17.45 -12.94
N THR A 141 4.11 -18.25 -11.95
CA THR A 141 5.07 -19.04 -11.17
C THR A 141 4.52 -20.43 -10.91
N SER A 142 5.39 -21.43 -10.85
CA SER A 142 5.04 -22.77 -10.37
C SER A 142 5.96 -23.19 -9.24
N LEU A 143 5.41 -23.75 -8.18
CA LEU A 143 6.18 -24.49 -7.19
C LEU A 143 6.32 -25.93 -7.71
N GLY A 144 7.54 -26.43 -7.87
CA GLY A 144 7.76 -27.83 -8.26
C GLY A 144 7.10 -28.79 -7.27
N ALA A 145 6.75 -29.99 -7.73
CA ALA A 145 6.40 -31.07 -6.80
C ALA A 145 7.63 -31.37 -5.93
N ARG A 146 7.47 -31.36 -4.61
CA ARG A 146 8.45 -31.96 -3.71
C ARG A 146 8.39 -33.47 -3.80
#